data_AF-A0A7C5YSK8-F1
#
_entry.id   AF-A0A7C5YSK8-F1
#
_cell.length_a   1.000
_cell.length_b   1.000
_cell.length_c   1.000
_cell.angle_alpha   90.00
_cell.angle_beta   90.00
_cell.angle_gamma   90.00
#
_symmetry.space_group_name_H-M   'P 1'
#
loop_
_entity.id
_entity.type
_entity.pdbx_description
1 polymer ?
#
loop_
_entity_poly.entity_id
_entity_poly.type
_entity_poly.pdbx_seq_one_letter_code
_entity_poly.pdbx_strand_id
1 'polypeptide(L)'
;MKRITTPLTEETVAGLRAGDQVLITGTIYVARDAAHKRLAALLEEGKELPFDPRGQIIYYMGPSPARPGRVVGAAGPTTSGRIDPYTPALLRAGLKGMIGKGNRSPEVRRAIQEYRAVYFAAIGGAGALISRSITASEVVAYPELGAEALLRMQVEDFPAIVVNDIYGGDAYEEGKRTYRIEE
;
A
#
# COMPACT_ATOMS: atom_id res chain seq x y z
N MET A 1 -10.72 3.99 -15.94
CA MET A 1 -9.55 4.06 -15.03
C MET A 1 -9.64 5.38 -14.28
N LYS A 2 -9.66 5.36 -12.95
CA LYS A 2 -9.80 6.54 -12.09
C LYS A 2 -8.42 7.13 -11.78
N ARG A 3 -8.30 8.45 -11.70
CA ARG A 3 -7.06 9.15 -11.27
C ARG A 3 -7.27 9.66 -9.86
N ILE A 4 -6.35 9.35 -8.94
CA ILE A 4 -6.43 9.77 -7.55
C ILE A 4 -5.11 10.38 -7.10
N THR A 5 -5.20 11.32 -6.16
CA THR A 5 -4.04 11.99 -5.59
C THR A 5 -3.90 11.69 -4.10
N THR A 6 -2.67 11.71 -3.62
CA THR A 6 -2.38 11.58 -2.18
C THR A 6 -2.00 12.94 -1.58
N PRO A 7 -2.31 13.19 -0.28
CA PRO A 7 -3.01 12.29 0.65
C PRO A 7 -4.47 12.03 0.25
N LEU A 8 -4.93 10.79 0.46
CA LEU A 8 -6.29 10.37 0.18
C LEU A 8 -7.28 11.07 1.11
N THR A 9 -8.33 11.62 0.52
CA THR A 9 -9.48 12.18 1.26
C THR A 9 -10.56 11.14 1.48
N GLU A 10 -11.43 11.36 2.48
CA GLU A 10 -12.61 10.52 2.69
C GLU A 10 -13.52 10.44 1.45
N GLU A 11 -13.64 11.55 0.72
CA GLU A 11 -14.38 11.62 -0.55
C GLU A 11 -13.74 10.74 -1.62
N THR A 12 -12.41 10.82 -1.77
CA THR A 12 -11.65 9.97 -2.70
C THR A 12 -11.91 8.50 -2.40
N VAL A 13 -11.80 8.12 -1.13
CA VAL A 13 -12.00 6.73 -0.68
C VAL A 13 -13.45 6.27 -0.88
N ALA A 14 -14.45 7.11 -0.59
CA ALA A 14 -15.86 6.80 -0.82
C ALA A 14 -16.19 6.61 -2.31
N GLY A 15 -15.43 7.23 -3.21
CA GLY A 15 -15.56 7.07 -4.65
C GLY A 15 -14.99 5.75 -5.22
N LEU A 16 -14.25 4.98 -4.42
CA LEU A 16 -13.59 3.74 -4.87
C LEU A 16 -14.45 2.50 -4.59
N ARG A 17 -14.36 1.52 -5.49
CA ARG A 17 -14.98 0.19 -5.38
C ARG A 17 -13.99 -0.90 -5.74
N ALA A 18 -14.15 -2.08 -5.15
CA ALA A 18 -13.41 -3.28 -5.54
C ALA A 18 -13.47 -3.48 -7.07
N GLY A 19 -12.33 -3.80 -7.67
CA GLY A 19 -12.17 -3.97 -9.12
C GLY A 19 -11.81 -2.69 -9.89
N ASP A 20 -11.95 -1.50 -9.27
CA ASP A 20 -11.55 -0.25 -9.92
C ASP A 20 -10.05 -0.25 -10.26
N GLN A 21 -9.72 0.14 -11.49
CA GLN A 21 -8.35 0.45 -11.88
C GLN A 21 -8.06 1.92 -11.59
N VAL A 22 -6.96 2.18 -10.89
CA VAL A 22 -6.53 3.53 -10.48
C VAL A 22 -5.13 3.87 -10.98
N LEU A 23 -4.91 5.16 -11.20
CA LEU A 23 -3.60 5.80 -11.35
C LEU A 23 -3.40 6.74 -10.16
N ILE A 24 -2.33 6.52 -9.40
CA ILE A 24 -2.02 7.25 -8.16
C ILE A 24 -0.89 8.23 -8.44
N THR A 25 -1.11 9.51 -8.15
CA THR A 25 -0.10 10.57 -8.26
C THR A 25 0.03 11.33 -6.94
N GLY A 26 1.24 11.50 -6.44
CA GLY A 26 1.48 12.16 -5.15
C GLY A 26 2.55 11.46 -4.33
N THR A 27 2.57 11.77 -3.04
CA THR A 27 3.48 11.14 -2.07
C THR A 27 2.91 9.82 -1.57
N ILE A 28 3.72 8.76 -1.59
CA ILE A 28 3.43 7.49 -0.92
C ILE A 28 4.60 7.11 0.00
N TYR A 29 4.33 6.28 0.99
CA TYR A 29 5.37 5.70 1.84
C TYR A 29 5.65 4.27 1.44
N VAL A 30 6.86 3.79 1.72
CA VAL A 30 7.25 2.40 1.50
C VAL A 30 7.74 1.84 2.82
N ALA A 31 7.19 0.70 3.19
CA ALA A 31 7.63 -0.06 4.35
C ALA A 31 7.22 -1.53 4.15
N ARG A 32 7.96 -2.44 4.77
CA ARG A 32 7.62 -3.88 4.82
C ARG A 32 7.94 -4.43 6.21
N ASP A 33 8.15 -5.73 6.32
CA ASP A 33 8.14 -6.55 7.53
C ASP A 33 8.83 -5.87 8.75
N ALA A 34 10.12 -5.51 8.65
CA ALA A 34 10.87 -4.95 9.78
C ALA A 34 10.41 -3.54 10.19
N ALA A 35 10.14 -2.66 9.22
CA ALA A 35 9.64 -1.32 9.50
C ALA A 35 8.23 -1.36 10.11
N HIS A 36 7.32 -2.20 9.58
CA HIS A 36 5.96 -2.33 10.12
C HIS A 36 5.96 -2.80 11.57
N LYS A 37 6.82 -3.77 11.91
CA LYS A 37 6.98 -4.22 13.30
C LYS A 37 7.36 -3.06 14.23
N ARG A 38 8.27 -2.19 13.82
CA ARG A 38 8.69 -1.03 14.63
C ARG A 38 7.60 0.03 14.73
N LEU A 39 6.92 0.34 13.62
CA LEU A 39 5.82 1.31 13.60
C LEU A 39 4.66 0.85 14.49
N ALA A 40 4.29 -0.44 14.44
CA ALA A 40 3.26 -1.01 15.30
C ALA A 40 3.66 -0.95 16.79
N ALA A 41 4.90 -1.32 17.13
CA ALA A 41 5.40 -1.22 18.49
C ALA A 41 5.35 0.22 19.04
N LEU A 42 5.70 1.22 18.23
CA LEU A 42 5.57 2.63 18.62
C LEU A 42 4.12 2.99 18.97
N LEU A 43 3.15 2.56 18.16
CA LEU A 43 1.74 2.81 18.42
C LEU A 43 1.22 2.08 19.67
N GLU A 44 1.66 0.85 19.91
CA GLU A 44 1.34 0.09 21.12
C GLU A 44 1.89 0.77 22.39
N GLU A 45 3.07 1.40 22.28
CA GLU A 45 3.69 2.19 23.35
C GLU A 45 3.12 3.62 23.48
N GLY A 46 2.16 4.01 22.64
CA GLY A 46 1.59 5.36 22.62
C GLY A 46 2.56 6.45 22.15
N LYS A 47 3.60 6.07 21.39
CA LYS A 47 4.62 6.97 20.85
C LYS A 47 4.24 7.47 19.45
N GLU A 48 4.81 8.61 19.09
CA GLU A 48 4.63 9.18 17.75
C GLU A 48 5.34 8.36 16.66
N LEU A 49 4.72 8.29 15.49
CA LEU A 49 5.33 7.70 14.30
C LEU A 49 6.33 8.68 13.66
N PRO A 50 7.36 8.18 12.96
CA PRO A 50 8.33 9.03 12.25
C PRO A 50 7.74 9.73 11.00
N PHE A 51 6.43 9.63 10.77
CA PHE A 51 5.69 10.31 9.71
C PHE A 51 4.21 10.41 10.12
N ASP A 52 3.46 11.32 9.49
CA ASP A 52 2.01 11.40 9.67
C ASP A 52 1.30 10.40 8.73
N PRO A 53 0.63 9.34 9.24
CA PRO A 53 -0.04 8.34 8.41
C PRO A 53 -1.37 8.84 7.83
N ARG A 54 -1.92 9.96 8.31
CA ARG A 54 -3.26 10.43 7.93
C ARG A 54 -3.37 10.70 6.43
N GLY A 55 -4.31 10.01 5.79
CA GLY A 55 -4.52 10.10 4.34
C GLY A 55 -3.42 9.41 3.51
N GLN A 56 -2.37 8.89 4.13
CA GLN A 56 -1.24 8.34 3.38
C GLN A 56 -1.49 6.92 2.89
N ILE A 57 -0.67 6.53 1.92
CA ILE A 57 -0.59 5.17 1.40
C ILE A 57 0.75 4.56 1.78
N ILE A 58 0.77 3.32 2.27
CA ILE A 58 2.00 2.54 2.41
C ILE A 58 2.04 1.45 1.34
N TYR A 59 3.09 1.47 0.51
CA TYR A 59 3.41 0.44 -0.45
C TYR A 59 4.36 -0.61 0.16
N TYR A 60 3.91 -1.85 0.22
CA TYR A 60 4.68 -2.98 0.70
C TYR A 60 5.68 -3.43 -0.38
N MET A 61 6.89 -2.89 -0.31
CA MET A 61 7.93 -3.09 -1.31
C MET A 61 9.31 -2.90 -0.66
N GLY A 62 10.33 -3.51 -1.24
CA GLY A 62 11.73 -3.20 -0.96
C GLY A 62 12.44 -3.04 -2.31
N PRO A 63 12.89 -1.83 -2.69
CA PRO A 63 13.37 -1.58 -4.04
C PRO A 63 14.71 -2.31 -4.25
N SER A 64 14.92 -2.87 -5.44
CA SER A 64 16.26 -3.31 -5.81
C SER A 64 17.19 -2.09 -5.96
N PRO A 65 18.53 -2.28 -5.89
CA PRO A 65 19.47 -1.18 -6.10
C PRO A 65 19.21 -0.42 -7.41
N ALA A 66 19.32 0.91 -7.35
CA ALA A 66 19.18 1.77 -8.50
C ALA A 66 20.37 1.62 -9.46
N ARG A 67 20.10 1.66 -10.77
CA ARG A 67 21.13 1.84 -11.79
C ARG A 67 21.50 3.33 -11.90
N PRO A 68 22.69 3.69 -12.40
CA PRO A 68 23.05 5.09 -12.64
C PRO A 68 21.94 5.85 -13.41
N GLY A 69 21.58 7.04 -12.92
CA GLY A 69 20.53 7.87 -13.52
C GLY A 69 19.09 7.40 -13.25
N ARG A 70 18.86 6.42 -12.36
CA ARG A 70 17.52 5.98 -11.94
C ARG A 70 17.31 6.28 -10.45
N VAL A 71 16.07 6.60 -10.09
CA VAL A 71 15.66 6.89 -8.70
C VAL A 71 15.70 5.61 -7.86
N VAL A 72 15.11 4.53 -8.37
CA VAL A 72 15.10 3.20 -7.75
C VAL A 72 15.26 2.11 -8.81
N GLY A 73 15.63 0.90 -8.37
CA GLY A 73 15.64 -0.30 -9.21
C GLY A 73 14.23 -0.84 -9.46
N ALA A 74 14.09 -2.16 -9.56
CA ALA A 74 12.77 -2.79 -9.68
C ALA A 74 11.98 -2.61 -8.37
N ALA A 75 10.74 -2.13 -8.50
CA ALA A 75 9.84 -1.80 -7.39
C ALA A 75 8.63 -2.74 -7.41
N GLY A 76 8.85 -4.04 -7.21
CA GLY A 76 7.78 -5.04 -7.19
C GLY A 76 7.12 -5.16 -5.81
N PRO A 77 5.81 -5.48 -5.71
CA PRO A 77 5.13 -5.64 -4.43
C PRO A 77 5.61 -6.89 -3.69
N THR A 78 5.55 -6.82 -2.37
CA THR A 78 5.63 -8.00 -1.51
C THR A 78 4.26 -8.49 -1.05
N THR A 79 4.19 -9.73 -0.58
CA THR A 79 2.97 -10.37 -0.08
C THR A 79 2.42 -9.65 1.15
N SER A 80 1.21 -9.13 1.02
CA SER A 80 0.56 -8.29 2.04
C SER A 80 0.19 -9.03 3.32
N GLY A 81 -0.13 -10.33 3.22
CA GLY A 81 -0.50 -11.15 4.38
C GLY A 81 0.56 -11.19 5.49
N ARG A 82 1.84 -10.95 5.17
CA ARG A 82 2.91 -10.87 6.19
C ARG A 82 2.84 -9.61 7.05
N ILE A 83 2.11 -8.60 6.58
CA ILE A 83 1.96 -7.29 7.21
C ILE A 83 0.62 -7.19 7.97
N ASP A 84 -0.26 -8.16 7.81
CA ASP A 84 -1.59 -8.17 8.44
C ASP A 84 -1.56 -7.99 9.97
N PRO A 85 -0.64 -8.61 10.74
CA PRO A 85 -0.60 -8.42 12.20
C PRO A 85 -0.39 -6.96 12.64
N TYR A 86 0.27 -6.14 11.80
CA TYR A 86 0.60 -4.75 12.11
C TYR A 86 -0.39 -3.74 11.54
N THR A 87 -1.21 -4.18 10.58
CA THR A 87 -2.03 -3.29 9.76
C THR A 87 -3.15 -2.61 10.56
N PRO A 88 -3.93 -3.31 11.41
CA PRO A 88 -5.02 -2.67 12.16
C PRO A 88 -4.57 -1.47 13.01
N ALA A 89 -3.40 -1.55 13.65
CA ALA A 89 -2.83 -0.46 14.43
C ALA A 89 -2.57 0.79 13.56
N LEU A 90 -1.97 0.60 12.38
CA LEU A 90 -1.70 1.70 11.44
C LEU A 90 -2.98 2.32 10.86
N LEU A 91 -3.99 1.49 10.54
CA LEU A 91 -5.29 1.99 10.08
C LEU A 91 -5.97 2.84 11.15
N ARG A 92 -5.95 2.39 12.41
CA ARG A 92 -6.45 3.16 13.55
C ARG A 92 -5.72 4.49 13.72
N ALA A 93 -4.41 4.52 13.45
CA ALA A 93 -3.60 5.74 13.48
C ALA A 93 -3.87 6.71 12.31
N GLY A 94 -4.68 6.31 11.31
CA GLY A 94 -5.11 7.17 10.21
C GLY A 94 -4.58 6.78 8.83
N LEU A 95 -3.82 5.68 8.72
CA LEU A 95 -3.40 5.14 7.42
C LEU A 95 -4.63 4.92 6.53
N LYS A 96 -4.58 5.41 5.29
CA LYS A 96 -5.77 5.46 4.43
C LYS A 96 -5.67 4.54 3.21
N GLY A 97 -4.46 4.17 2.80
CA GLY A 97 -4.26 3.20 1.73
C GLY A 97 -3.10 2.26 1.98
N MET A 98 -3.16 1.09 1.36
CA MET A 98 -2.09 0.10 1.37
C MET A 98 -1.92 -0.48 -0.03
N ILE A 99 -0.70 -0.65 -0.51
CA ILE A 99 -0.42 -1.28 -1.81
C ILE A 99 0.40 -2.54 -1.57
N GLY A 100 0.06 -3.66 -2.19
CA GLY A 100 0.85 -4.89 -2.11
C GLY A 100 0.41 -5.96 -3.11
N LYS A 101 0.56 -7.24 -2.75
CA LYS A 101 0.00 -8.37 -3.51
C LYS A 101 -0.60 -9.44 -2.60
N GLY A 102 -1.59 -10.16 -3.13
CA GLY A 102 -2.26 -11.27 -2.45
C GLY A 102 -3.38 -10.81 -1.51
N ASN A 103 -4.17 -11.79 -1.06
CA ASN A 103 -5.33 -11.57 -0.19
C ASN A 103 -4.92 -10.98 1.17
N ARG A 104 -5.85 -10.29 1.81
CA ARG A 104 -5.74 -9.80 3.19
C ARG A 104 -6.55 -10.71 4.13
N SER A 105 -6.13 -10.77 5.39
CA SER A 105 -6.88 -11.50 6.43
C SER A 105 -8.27 -10.89 6.66
N PRO A 106 -9.23 -11.68 7.18
CA PRO A 106 -10.55 -11.17 7.56
C PRO A 106 -10.47 -10.02 8.58
N GLU A 107 -9.48 -10.03 9.47
CA GLU A 107 -9.24 -8.97 10.44
C GLU A 107 -8.89 -7.65 9.76
N VAL A 108 -7.96 -7.66 8.82
CA VAL A 108 -7.61 -6.45 8.06
C VAL A 108 -8.78 -5.97 7.23
N ARG A 109 -9.53 -6.88 6.59
CA ARG A 109 -10.73 -6.50 5.81
C ARG A 109 -11.80 -5.84 6.66
N ARG A 110 -11.96 -6.24 7.92
CA ARG A 110 -12.84 -5.54 8.88
C ARG A 110 -12.27 -4.17 9.25
N ALA A 111 -10.98 -4.09 9.56
CA ALA A 111 -10.33 -2.83 9.90
C ALA A 111 -10.38 -1.81 8.74
N ILE A 112 -10.27 -2.27 7.48
CA ILE A 112 -10.43 -1.45 6.28
C ILE A 112 -11.80 -0.76 6.25
N GLN A 113 -12.87 -1.50 6.57
CA GLN A 113 -14.22 -0.94 6.63
C GLN A 113 -14.38 0.01 7.82
N GLU A 114 -13.89 -0.39 9.00
CA GLU A 114 -13.97 0.39 10.25
C GLU A 114 -13.28 1.76 10.11
N TYR A 115 -12.04 1.77 9.60
CA TYR A 115 -11.21 2.98 9.48
C TYR A 115 -11.30 3.65 8.11
N ARG A 116 -12.22 3.18 7.26
CA ARG A 116 -12.50 3.70 5.92
C ARG A 116 -11.22 3.85 5.08
N ALA A 117 -10.48 2.75 4.95
CA ALA A 117 -9.24 2.67 4.18
C ALA A 117 -9.42 1.84 2.90
N VAL A 118 -8.39 1.77 2.06
CA VAL A 118 -8.43 0.99 0.81
C VAL A 118 -7.17 0.14 0.66
N TYR A 119 -7.34 -1.11 0.24
CA TYR A 119 -6.21 -1.95 -0.18
C TYR A 119 -6.17 -2.07 -1.69
N PHE A 120 -4.99 -1.79 -2.25
CA PHE A 120 -4.71 -1.89 -3.67
C PHE A 120 -3.73 -3.02 -3.98
N ALA A 121 -3.94 -3.71 -5.09
CA ALA A 121 -2.96 -4.58 -5.70
C ALA A 121 -2.07 -3.79 -6.66
N ALA A 122 -0.75 -3.85 -6.46
CA ALA A 122 0.18 -3.54 -7.54
C ALA A 122 0.28 -4.75 -8.48
N ILE A 123 0.55 -4.49 -9.76
CA ILE A 123 0.67 -5.55 -10.77
C ILE A 123 1.94 -6.38 -10.48
N GLY A 124 1.74 -7.61 -10.01
CA GLY A 124 2.84 -8.54 -9.71
C GLY A 124 3.68 -8.83 -10.95
N GLY A 125 5.01 -8.89 -10.81
CA GLY A 125 5.94 -9.13 -11.91
C GLY A 125 6.27 -7.89 -12.76
N ALA A 126 5.53 -6.79 -12.61
CA ALA A 126 5.74 -5.54 -13.36
C ALA A 126 6.69 -4.55 -12.66
N GLY A 127 7.56 -5.00 -11.75
CA GLY A 127 8.36 -4.10 -10.90
C GLY A 127 9.27 -3.12 -11.65
N ALA A 128 9.77 -3.49 -12.84
CA ALA A 128 10.56 -2.60 -13.69
C ALA A 128 9.72 -1.54 -14.42
N LEU A 129 8.44 -1.83 -14.68
CA LEU A 129 7.50 -0.86 -15.23
C LEU A 129 7.00 0.08 -14.13
N ILE A 130 6.64 -0.48 -12.97
CA ILE A 130 6.23 0.28 -11.79
C ILE A 130 7.31 1.30 -11.40
N SER A 131 8.59 0.93 -11.43
CA SER A 131 9.66 1.88 -11.08
C SER A 131 9.81 3.07 -12.02
N ARG A 132 9.14 3.09 -13.18
CA ARG A 132 9.06 4.27 -14.05
C ARG A 132 8.08 5.32 -13.54
N SER A 133 7.12 4.93 -12.70
CA SER A 133 6.19 5.85 -12.03
C SER A 133 6.80 6.54 -10.81
N ILE A 134 7.98 6.13 -10.35
CA ILE A 134 8.64 6.68 -9.16
C ILE A 134 9.61 7.78 -9.59
N THR A 135 9.34 9.01 -9.16
CA THR A 135 10.10 10.21 -9.56
C THR A 135 11.05 10.72 -8.48
N ALA A 136 10.82 10.37 -7.21
CA ALA A 136 11.75 10.63 -6.11
C ALA A 136 11.63 9.54 -5.02
N SER A 137 12.71 9.31 -4.28
CA SER A 137 12.72 8.43 -3.10
C SER A 137 13.72 8.93 -2.07
N GLU A 138 13.33 8.96 -0.81
CA GLU A 138 14.19 9.32 0.32
C GLU A 138 13.92 8.44 1.53
N VAL A 139 14.93 8.26 2.37
CA VAL A 139 14.80 7.53 3.63
C VAL A 139 14.23 8.47 4.69
N VAL A 140 13.11 8.08 5.30
CA VAL A 140 12.47 8.82 6.39
C VAL A 140 12.93 8.29 7.75
N ALA A 141 13.00 6.97 7.89
CA ALA A 141 13.41 6.33 9.13
C ALA A 141 14.01 4.94 8.90
N TYR A 142 14.74 4.49 9.90
CA TYR A 142 15.36 3.17 9.96
C TYR A 142 16.33 2.88 8.80
N PRO A 143 17.28 3.79 8.49
CA PRO A 143 18.25 3.60 7.40
C PRO A 143 19.05 2.30 7.54
N GLU A 144 19.28 1.82 8.76
CA GLU A 144 19.98 0.58 9.05
C GLU A 144 19.22 -0.68 8.59
N LEU A 145 17.92 -0.57 8.25
CA LEU A 145 17.13 -1.65 7.68
C LEU A 145 17.33 -1.83 6.17
N GLY A 146 18.11 -0.96 5.51
CA GLY A 146 18.40 -1.05 4.09
C GLY A 146 17.14 -1.07 3.22
N ALA A 147 16.91 -2.14 2.48
CA ALA A 147 15.73 -2.31 1.61
C ALA A 147 14.39 -2.38 2.37
N GLU A 148 14.41 -2.49 3.71
CA GLU A 148 13.21 -2.44 4.55
C GLU A 148 13.05 -1.12 5.32
N ALA A 149 13.89 -0.11 5.05
CA ALA A 149 13.75 1.22 5.64
C ALA A 149 12.40 1.84 5.30
N LEU A 150 11.94 2.77 6.14
CA LEU A 150 10.77 3.59 5.82
C LEU A 150 11.20 4.64 4.79
N LEU A 151 10.63 4.58 3.60
CA LEU A 151 10.91 5.53 2.52
C LEU A 151 9.69 6.42 2.26
N ARG A 152 9.95 7.67 1.86
CA ARG A 152 8.97 8.54 1.21
C ARG A 152 9.28 8.56 -0.28
N MET A 153 8.28 8.32 -1.11
CA MET A 153 8.39 8.31 -2.56
C MET A 153 7.40 9.28 -3.19
N GLN A 154 7.84 9.97 -4.23
CA GLN A 154 6.96 10.69 -5.14
C GLN A 154 6.63 9.79 -6.32
N VAL A 155 5.35 9.65 -6.63
CA VAL A 155 4.87 8.86 -7.77
C VAL A 155 4.00 9.67 -8.72
N GLU A 156 4.03 9.29 -9.99
CA GLU A 156 3.22 9.84 -11.06
C GLU A 156 2.58 8.68 -11.86
N ASP A 157 1.25 8.69 -11.94
CA ASP A 157 0.45 7.68 -12.63
C ASP A 157 0.81 6.24 -12.23
N PHE A 158 1.05 5.99 -10.93
CA PHE A 158 1.33 4.66 -10.40
C PHE A 158 0.09 3.76 -10.58
N PRO A 159 0.19 2.66 -11.35
CA PRO A 159 -0.96 1.81 -11.64
C PRO A 159 -1.26 0.84 -10.48
N ALA A 160 -2.51 0.81 -10.05
CA ALA A 160 -2.99 -0.16 -9.07
C ALA A 160 -4.45 -0.54 -9.31
N ILE A 161 -4.88 -1.62 -8.67
CA ILE A 161 -6.27 -2.10 -8.70
C ILE A 161 -6.81 -2.11 -7.28
N VAL A 162 -8.00 -1.53 -7.06
CA VAL A 162 -8.68 -1.61 -5.76
C VAL A 162 -9.09 -3.06 -5.51
N VAL A 163 -8.57 -3.66 -4.45
CA VAL A 163 -8.90 -5.03 -4.05
C VAL A 163 -9.97 -5.02 -2.97
N ASN A 164 -9.69 -4.37 -1.83
CA ASN A 164 -10.65 -4.24 -0.75
C ASN A 164 -11.04 -2.78 -0.60
N ASP A 165 -12.35 -2.51 -0.69
CA ASP A 165 -12.94 -1.19 -0.50
C ASP A 165 -13.60 -1.06 0.88
N ILE A 166 -14.13 0.13 1.17
CA ILE A 166 -14.79 0.45 2.44
C ILE A 166 -16.18 -0.16 2.59
N TYR A 167 -16.72 -0.79 1.54
CA TYR A 167 -18.07 -1.37 1.50
C TYR A 167 -18.05 -2.88 1.72
N GLY A 168 -16.87 -3.45 1.94
CA GLY A 168 -16.66 -4.89 2.14
C GLY A 168 -16.38 -5.66 0.85
N GLY A 169 -16.25 -4.97 -0.28
CA GLY A 169 -15.89 -5.56 -1.57
C GLY A 169 -14.52 -6.24 -1.54
N ASP A 170 -14.38 -7.28 -2.35
CA ASP A 170 -13.12 -8.02 -2.51
C ASP A 170 -12.97 -8.51 -3.95
N ALA A 171 -12.15 -7.78 -4.72
CA ALA A 171 -11.95 -8.06 -6.13
C ALA A 171 -11.33 -9.44 -6.39
N TYR A 172 -10.59 -10.01 -5.43
CA TYR A 172 -10.03 -11.34 -5.58
C TYR A 172 -11.09 -12.43 -5.39
N GLU A 173 -12.00 -12.25 -4.42
CA GLU A 173 -13.11 -13.19 -4.21
C GLU A 173 -14.17 -13.08 -5.31
N GLU A 174 -14.47 -11.86 -5.77
CA GLU A 174 -15.36 -11.62 -6.90
C GLU A 174 -14.80 -12.24 -8.19
N GLY A 175 -13.53 -11.99 -8.51
CA GLY A 175 -12.88 -12.59 -9.67
C GLY A 175 -12.90 -14.12 -9.64
N LYS A 176 -12.65 -14.74 -8.48
CA LYS A 176 -12.77 -16.20 -8.33
C LYS A 176 -14.18 -16.71 -8.60
N ARG A 177 -15.22 -15.98 -8.17
CA ARG A 177 -16.62 -16.38 -8.43
C ARG A 177 -16.97 -16.29 -9.90
N THR A 178 -16.57 -15.21 -10.58
CA THR A 178 -16.90 -14.97 -11.99
C THR A 178 -16.26 -15.99 -12.93
N TYR A 179 -15.03 -16.42 -12.64
CA TYR A 179 -14.26 -17.32 -13.52
C TYR A 179 -14.12 -18.75 -12.98
N ARG A 180 -14.89 -19.11 -11.95
CA ARG A 180 -15.00 -20.52 -11.52
C ARG A 180 -15.79 -21.28 -12.59
N ILE A 181 -15.11 -22.16 -13.31
CA ILE A 181 -15.78 -23.18 -14.10
C ILE A 181 -16.28 -24.21 -13.09
N GLU A 182 -17.59 -24.41 -13.03
CA GLU A 182 -18.18 -25.52 -12.27
C GLU A 182 -17.86 -26.82 -13.02
N GLU A 183 -17.25 -27.79 -12.32
CA GLU A 183 -17.06 -29.17 -12.80
C GLU A 183 -18.32 -30.01 -12.55
#